data_AF-A0A7W6X364-F1
#
_entry.id   AF-A0A7W6X364-F1
#
_cell.length_a   1.000
_cell.length_b   1.000
_cell.length_c   1.000
_cell.angle_alpha   90.00
_cell.angle_beta   90.00
_cell.angle_gamma   90.00
#
_symmetry.space_group_name_H-M   'P 1'
#
loop_
_entity.id
_entity.type
_entity.pdbx_description
1 polymer ?
#
loop_
_entity_poly.entity_id
_entity_poly.type
_entity_poly.pdbx_seq_one_letter_code
_entity_poly.pdbx_strand_id
1 'polypeptide(L)'
;MVAVVDLIGGKVIDLTDEDPIVPIPRKKRNYGAHEVKNPRTDIKPLPIEQPEGASFRVDGWKVDWQKWSFRIGFTPREGLVLHQLAYQDGARKRSLIHRASVTEMVVPYADPTANHFWKSAFDAGEYGLGMLANALELGCDCLGNIRYFDVPGADSKGEPFVMQNAICMHEEDYGIAWKHYEFRNGLFEVRRSRRLVISFFATVGNYDYGFYWYLYQDGTVQLETKLTGIIQTAAVRSGETYKWGGMVDDNLGGPTHQHFFNVRLHMDLDGGGNTVTEHDFVPRPWGDDNPHGNVFDTTTRILSREHDAAAIANGQTGRFWKISNPNETNSVGNAPAYKLVVNPSPLMLAQEGSYVRKRGGFATKHVWVTAFDPAEKYASGDYPNVHAGGDGLPRYAAKDRNIENADIVVWHSFGHTHVCKPEDFPIMPVEYAGFLLKPTGFFAANAAGDIPPDRNSRSVLAHESNTADESCCHAGKS
;
A
#
# COMPACT_ATOMS: atom_id res chain seq x y z
N MET A 1 35.12 -1.38 4.20
CA MET A 1 35.14 -1.38 5.67
C MET A 1 33.74 -1.47 6.27
N VAL A 2 33.49 -2.51 7.06
CA VAL A 2 32.30 -2.73 7.90
C VAL A 2 32.77 -3.15 9.30
N ALA A 3 32.07 -2.68 10.34
CA ALA A 3 32.34 -3.06 11.73
C ALA A 3 31.10 -3.71 12.36
N VAL A 4 31.31 -4.74 13.17
CA VAL A 4 30.27 -5.37 14.00
C VAL A 4 30.49 -4.96 15.45
N VAL A 5 29.42 -4.51 16.11
CA VAL A 5 29.47 -3.93 17.45
C VAL A 5 28.52 -4.68 18.39
N ASP A 6 29.04 -5.07 19.56
CA ASP A 6 28.21 -5.51 20.69
C ASP A 6 27.70 -4.27 21.41
N LEU A 7 26.40 -3.99 21.27
CA LEU A 7 25.76 -2.81 21.86
C LEU A 7 25.60 -2.89 23.38
N ILE A 8 25.61 -4.09 23.97
CA ILE A 8 25.53 -4.27 25.44
C ILE A 8 26.93 -4.11 26.04
N GLY A 9 27.92 -4.78 25.43
CA GLY A 9 29.31 -4.71 25.85
C GLY A 9 30.03 -3.42 25.47
N GLY A 10 29.45 -2.61 24.57
CA GLY A 10 30.01 -1.34 24.12
C GLY A 10 31.34 -1.48 23.36
N LYS A 11 31.52 -2.56 22.59
CA LYS A 11 32.80 -2.89 21.94
C LYS A 11 32.65 -3.34 20.48
N VAL A 12 33.64 -3.03 19.66
CA VAL A 12 33.80 -3.61 18.32
C VAL A 12 34.24 -5.05 18.47
N ILE A 13 33.50 -5.99 17.88
CA ILE A 13 33.79 -7.43 17.95
C ILE A 13 34.35 -7.98 16.62
N ASP A 14 34.10 -7.29 15.52
CA ASP A 14 34.70 -7.61 14.22
C ASP A 14 34.87 -6.33 13.38
N LEU A 15 35.92 -6.31 12.56
CA LEU A 15 36.19 -5.23 11.61
C LEU A 15 36.69 -5.86 10.31
N THR A 16 35.87 -5.78 9.26
CA THR A 16 36.19 -6.31 7.94
C THR A 16 36.49 -5.15 6.99
N ASP A 17 37.67 -5.14 6.38
CA ASP A 17 38.03 -4.22 5.29
C ASP A 17 38.48 -5.03 4.07
N GLU A 18 37.68 -4.98 3.01
CA GLU A 18 37.91 -5.78 1.80
C GLU A 18 38.77 -5.01 0.79
N ASP A 19 39.75 -5.71 0.21
CA ASP A 19 40.50 -5.20 -0.93
C ASP A 19 39.70 -5.33 -2.25
N PRO A 20 39.88 -4.40 -3.20
CA PRO A 20 40.77 -3.24 -3.12
C PRO A 20 40.12 -2.06 -2.39
N ILE A 21 40.93 -1.26 -1.68
CA ILE A 21 40.47 -0.01 -1.07
C ILE A 21 39.93 0.94 -2.15
N VAL A 22 38.64 1.27 -2.06
CA VAL A 22 37.96 2.21 -2.97
C VAL A 22 37.99 3.62 -2.38
N PRO A 23 38.46 4.64 -3.12
CA PRO A 23 38.44 6.03 -2.64
C PRO A 23 37.03 6.52 -2.34
N ILE A 24 36.88 7.31 -1.27
CA ILE A 24 35.61 7.96 -0.93
C ILE A 24 35.26 8.99 -2.02
N PRO A 25 34.07 8.90 -2.65
CA PRO A 25 33.60 9.89 -3.61
C PRO A 25 33.57 11.30 -3.00
N ARG A 26 34.15 12.29 -3.69
CA ARG A 26 34.36 13.64 -3.15
C ARG A 26 33.33 14.68 -3.62
N LYS A 27 32.61 14.38 -4.70
CA LYS A 27 31.62 15.27 -5.30
C LYS A 27 30.41 15.38 -4.38
N LYS A 28 30.06 16.59 -3.96
CA LYS A 28 28.87 16.85 -3.14
C LYS A 28 27.65 16.95 -4.03
N ARG A 29 26.55 16.31 -3.62
CA ARG A 29 25.23 16.40 -4.26
C ARG A 29 24.20 16.78 -3.20
N ASN A 30 24.30 17.99 -2.67
CA ASN A 30 23.35 18.48 -1.68
C ASN A 30 22.05 18.92 -2.38
N TYR A 31 20.89 18.58 -1.80
CA TYR A 31 19.57 18.84 -2.38
C TYR A 31 18.74 19.89 -1.61
N GLY A 32 19.32 20.52 -0.59
CA GLY A 32 18.62 21.57 0.16
C GLY A 32 18.21 22.73 -0.74
N ALA A 33 17.12 23.42 -0.41
CA ALA A 33 16.59 24.51 -1.24
C ALA A 33 17.64 25.59 -1.58
N HIS A 34 18.57 25.87 -0.66
CA HIS A 34 19.67 26.83 -0.85
C HIS A 34 20.77 26.35 -1.81
N GLU A 35 20.80 25.05 -2.15
CA GLU A 35 21.77 24.44 -3.08
C GLU A 35 21.24 24.44 -4.52
N VAL A 36 19.94 24.63 -4.72
CA VAL A 36 19.30 24.66 -6.03
C VAL A 36 19.55 26.04 -6.68
N LYS A 37 20.51 26.11 -7.61
CA LYS A 37 20.96 27.37 -8.22
C LYS A 37 19.90 28.07 -9.09
N ASN A 38 19.11 27.30 -9.85
CA ASN A 38 18.13 27.80 -10.81
C ASN A 38 16.79 27.07 -10.62
N PRO A 39 16.03 27.38 -9.55
CA PRO A 39 14.72 26.78 -9.35
C PRO A 39 13.76 27.20 -10.46
N ARG A 40 12.77 26.35 -10.76
CA ARG A 40 11.70 26.68 -11.70
C ARG A 40 10.89 27.86 -11.16
N THR A 41 10.57 28.82 -12.04
CA THR A 41 9.81 30.04 -11.68
C THR A 41 8.43 30.09 -12.33
N ASP A 42 8.05 29.05 -13.07
CA ASP A 42 6.83 28.94 -13.86
C ASP A 42 5.72 28.11 -13.19
N ILE A 43 5.99 27.58 -11.99
CA ILE A 43 5.01 26.84 -11.18
C ILE A 43 4.04 27.84 -10.55
N LYS A 44 2.79 27.82 -11.00
CA LYS A 44 1.72 28.65 -10.44
C LYS A 44 1.07 27.98 -9.22
N PRO A 45 0.57 28.74 -8.24
CA PRO A 45 -0.17 28.17 -7.11
C PRO A 45 -1.39 27.36 -7.56
N LEU A 46 -1.66 26.26 -6.86
CA LEU A 46 -2.83 25.39 -7.07
C LEU A 46 -3.53 25.16 -5.72
N PRO A 47 -4.34 26.12 -5.24
CA PRO A 47 -5.01 25.98 -3.95
C PRO A 47 -6.11 24.91 -3.99
N ILE A 48 -6.22 24.13 -2.92
CA ILE A 48 -7.30 23.16 -2.69
C ILE A 48 -8.12 23.66 -1.51
N GLU A 49 -9.38 24.04 -1.77
CA GLU A 49 -10.23 24.71 -0.79
C GLU A 49 -11.56 23.96 -0.58
N GLN A 50 -11.98 23.85 0.67
CA GLN A 50 -13.31 23.36 1.07
C GLN A 50 -14.03 24.44 1.88
N PRO A 51 -14.72 25.39 1.22
CA PRO A 51 -15.25 26.59 1.88
C PRO A 51 -16.33 26.30 2.95
N GLU A 52 -16.97 25.14 2.87
CA GLU A 52 -18.00 24.68 3.81
C GLU A 52 -17.46 23.66 4.82
N GLY A 53 -16.14 23.46 4.87
CA GLY A 53 -15.50 22.42 5.67
C GLY A 53 -15.47 21.05 4.98
N ALA A 54 -14.94 20.05 5.68
CA ALA A 54 -14.82 18.70 5.17
C ALA A 54 -16.12 17.89 5.36
N SER A 55 -16.32 16.90 4.49
CA SER A 55 -17.51 16.02 4.47
C SER A 55 -17.40 14.83 5.42
N PHE A 56 -16.27 14.67 6.12
CA PHE A 56 -16.09 13.66 7.15
C PHE A 56 -16.38 14.24 8.53
N ARG A 57 -16.81 13.36 9.45
CA ARG A 57 -16.95 13.69 10.87
C ARG A 57 -16.03 12.82 11.70
N VAL A 58 -15.39 13.42 12.70
CA VAL A 58 -14.51 12.73 13.64
C VAL A 58 -15.06 12.86 15.05
N ASP A 59 -15.17 11.72 15.74
CA ASP A 59 -15.52 11.63 17.16
C ASP A 59 -14.44 10.82 17.88
N GLY A 60 -13.52 11.52 18.55
CA GLY A 60 -12.27 10.94 19.06
C GLY A 60 -11.45 10.32 17.92
N TRP A 61 -11.43 8.98 17.88
CA TRP A 61 -10.74 8.18 16.87
C TRP A 61 -11.70 7.52 15.86
N LYS A 62 -13.01 7.72 16.02
CA LYS A 62 -14.02 7.21 15.08
C LYS A 62 -14.20 8.23 13.95
N VAL A 63 -14.26 7.73 12.72
CA VAL A 63 -14.48 8.52 11.51
C VAL A 63 -15.73 8.00 10.80
N ASP A 64 -16.59 8.93 10.39
CA ASP A 64 -17.71 8.68 9.48
C ASP A 64 -17.54 9.58 8.23
N TRP A 65 -17.56 9.00 7.02
CA TRP A 65 -17.42 9.76 5.76
C TRP A 65 -18.10 9.02 4.60
N GLN A 66 -19.01 9.69 3.88
CA GLN A 66 -19.62 9.13 2.65
C GLN A 66 -20.03 7.64 2.78
N LYS A 67 -20.84 7.34 3.82
CA LYS A 67 -21.29 6.00 4.24
C LYS A 67 -20.24 5.09 4.89
N TRP A 68 -18.94 5.38 4.78
CA TRP A 68 -17.91 4.69 5.54
C TRP A 68 -17.98 5.03 7.03
N SER A 69 -17.68 4.05 7.87
CA SER A 69 -17.54 4.20 9.32
C SER A 69 -16.40 3.29 9.82
N PHE A 70 -15.42 3.85 10.52
CA PHE A 70 -14.25 3.10 11.01
C PHE A 70 -13.60 3.81 12.21
N ARG A 71 -12.55 3.20 12.77
CA ARG A 71 -11.71 3.79 13.79
C ARG A 71 -10.25 3.82 13.34
N ILE A 72 -9.59 4.94 13.58
CA ILE A 72 -8.15 5.09 13.40
C ILE A 72 -7.46 4.57 14.66
N GLY A 73 -6.43 3.74 14.48
CA GLY A 73 -5.52 3.28 15.51
C GLY A 73 -4.08 3.51 15.10
N PHE A 74 -3.17 3.32 16.06
CA PHE A 74 -1.73 3.44 15.81
C PHE A 74 -0.95 2.47 16.71
N THR A 75 0.11 1.85 16.20
CA THR A 75 1.03 1.05 17.01
C THR A 75 2.49 1.44 16.75
N PRO A 76 3.38 1.34 17.75
CA PRO A 76 4.83 1.59 17.56
C PRO A 76 5.46 0.82 16.39
N ARG A 77 4.97 -0.39 16.10
CA ARG A 77 5.53 -1.26 15.06
C ARG A 77 4.93 -0.98 13.68
N GLU A 78 3.61 -0.92 13.57
CA GLU A 78 2.89 -0.87 12.29
C GLU A 78 2.64 0.57 11.83
N GLY A 79 2.68 1.53 12.74
CA GLY A 79 2.16 2.87 12.50
C GLY A 79 0.64 2.85 12.40
N LEU A 80 0.08 3.41 11.34
CA LEU A 80 -1.36 3.55 11.13
C LEU A 80 -2.09 2.20 11.01
N VAL A 81 -3.19 2.06 11.75
CA VAL A 81 -4.09 0.89 11.73
C VAL A 81 -5.54 1.35 11.51
N LEU A 82 -6.29 0.67 10.65
CA LEU A 82 -7.73 0.86 10.52
C LEU A 82 -8.48 -0.24 11.25
N HIS A 83 -9.49 0.12 12.05
CA HIS A 83 -10.30 -0.80 12.84
C HIS A 83 -11.78 -0.69 12.48
N GLN A 84 -12.47 -1.83 12.50
CA GLN A 84 -13.93 -1.93 12.36
C GLN A 84 -14.48 -1.19 11.13
N LEU A 85 -13.80 -1.36 9.99
CA LEU A 85 -14.19 -0.73 8.73
C LEU A 85 -15.52 -1.32 8.26
N ALA A 86 -16.48 -0.43 8.05
CA ALA A 86 -17.84 -0.78 7.66
C ALA A 86 -18.42 0.27 6.71
N TYR A 87 -19.46 -0.12 5.99
CA TYR A 87 -20.18 0.71 5.03
C TYR A 87 -21.68 0.73 5.34
N GLN A 88 -22.29 1.92 5.34
CA GLN A 88 -23.72 2.10 5.51
C GLN A 88 -24.45 1.88 4.18
N ASP A 89 -25.16 0.76 4.06
CA ASP A 89 -25.92 0.35 2.89
C ASP A 89 -27.42 0.35 3.22
N GLY A 90 -28.11 1.44 2.84
CA GLY A 90 -29.49 1.71 3.25
C GLY A 90 -29.59 1.78 4.78
N ALA A 91 -30.43 0.93 5.38
CA ALA A 91 -30.57 0.84 6.84
C ALA A 91 -29.51 -0.02 7.53
N ARG A 92 -28.71 -0.81 6.78
CA ARG A 92 -27.76 -1.77 7.34
C ARG A 92 -26.34 -1.18 7.38
N LYS A 93 -25.70 -1.22 8.54
CA LYS A 93 -24.25 -1.03 8.65
C LYS A 93 -23.57 -2.38 8.40
N ARG A 94 -22.89 -2.52 7.28
CA ARG A 94 -22.28 -3.77 6.84
C ARG A 94 -20.78 -3.74 7.11
N SER A 95 -20.28 -4.71 7.87
CA SER A 95 -18.85 -4.82 8.19
C SER A 95 -18.05 -5.34 6.98
N LEU A 96 -16.79 -4.91 6.88
CA LEU A 96 -15.86 -5.34 5.83
C LEU A 96 -14.58 -5.93 6.42
N ILE A 97 -13.89 -5.13 7.25
CA ILE A 97 -12.57 -5.47 7.78
C ILE A 97 -12.54 -5.10 9.26
N HIS A 98 -12.27 -6.08 10.11
CA HIS A 98 -12.13 -5.86 11.55
C HIS A 98 -10.85 -5.07 11.88
N ARG A 99 -9.73 -5.39 11.21
CA ARG A 99 -8.44 -4.72 11.38
C ARG A 99 -7.57 -4.78 10.12
N ALA A 100 -7.05 -3.64 9.68
CA ALA A 100 -6.12 -3.52 8.57
C ALA A 100 -4.85 -2.76 8.97
N SER A 101 -3.67 -3.30 8.64
CA SER A 101 -2.38 -2.64 8.88
C SER A 101 -1.25 -3.18 8.00
N VAL A 102 -0.19 -2.39 7.83
CA VAL A 102 1.09 -2.86 7.31
C VAL A 102 1.86 -3.50 8.46
N THR A 103 2.11 -4.81 8.39
CA THR A 103 2.69 -5.56 9.53
C THR A 103 4.18 -5.81 9.39
N GLU A 104 4.71 -5.74 8.17
CA GLU A 104 6.13 -5.86 7.92
C GLU A 104 6.56 -5.17 6.64
N MET A 105 7.82 -4.75 6.61
CA MET A 105 8.54 -4.48 5.37
C MET A 105 9.94 -5.10 5.43
N VAL A 106 10.44 -5.71 4.36
CA VAL A 106 11.84 -6.17 4.28
C VAL A 106 12.53 -5.64 3.03
N VAL A 107 13.78 -5.17 3.19
CA VAL A 107 14.59 -4.55 2.12
C VAL A 107 15.91 -5.30 1.85
N PRO A 108 15.89 -6.45 1.13
CA PRO A 108 17.11 -7.18 0.77
C PRO A 108 17.94 -6.47 -0.30
N TYR A 109 19.26 -6.35 -0.07
CA TYR A 109 20.23 -5.86 -1.05
C TYR A 109 20.91 -6.99 -1.83
N ALA A 110 21.26 -6.72 -3.10
CA ALA A 110 21.83 -7.68 -4.04
C ALA A 110 23.33 -7.46 -4.32
N ASP A 111 24.09 -7.00 -3.33
CA ASP A 111 25.55 -6.88 -3.39
C ASP A 111 26.21 -7.88 -2.41
N PRO A 112 27.05 -8.81 -2.89
CA PRO A 112 27.66 -9.88 -2.10
C PRO A 112 28.89 -9.42 -1.28
N THR A 113 29.34 -8.18 -1.40
CA THR A 113 30.51 -7.65 -0.64
C THR A 113 30.18 -7.52 0.84
N ALA A 114 31.21 -7.53 1.71
CA ALA A 114 31.07 -7.38 3.16
C ALA A 114 30.28 -6.13 3.58
N ASN A 115 30.29 -5.08 2.74
CA ASN A 115 29.57 -3.84 3.01
C ASN A 115 28.05 -3.96 2.83
N HIS A 116 27.54 -4.97 2.11
CA HIS A 116 26.13 -5.01 1.70
C HIS A 116 25.43 -6.37 1.81
N PHE A 117 26.12 -7.52 1.82
CA PHE A 117 25.47 -8.83 1.72
C PHE A 117 24.46 -9.12 2.85
N TRP A 118 24.69 -8.55 4.03
CA TRP A 118 23.86 -8.74 5.22
C TRP A 118 22.70 -7.73 5.30
N LYS A 119 22.69 -6.68 4.48
CA LYS A 119 21.67 -5.63 4.49
C LYS A 119 20.33 -6.20 4.02
N SER A 120 19.44 -6.37 5.00
CA SER A 120 18.09 -6.90 4.82
C SER A 120 17.21 -6.39 5.96
N ALA A 121 17.06 -5.07 6.03
CA ALA A 121 16.35 -4.41 7.13
C ALA A 121 14.87 -4.82 7.12
N PHE A 122 14.35 -5.20 8.29
CA PHE A 122 12.93 -5.45 8.53
C PHE A 122 12.33 -4.21 9.18
N ASP A 123 12.07 -3.17 8.39
CA ASP A 123 11.87 -1.83 8.90
C ASP A 123 10.76 -1.71 9.96
N ALA A 124 9.66 -2.46 9.81
CA ALA A 124 8.64 -2.51 10.85
C ALA A 124 9.09 -3.33 12.05
N GLY A 125 9.58 -4.55 11.85
CA GLY A 125 9.90 -5.46 12.95
C GLY A 125 11.21 -5.21 13.71
N GLU A 126 12.20 -4.55 13.10
CA GLU A 126 13.50 -4.22 13.70
C GLU A 126 13.55 -2.81 14.27
N TYR A 127 12.85 -1.85 13.66
CA TYR A 127 12.90 -0.44 14.05
C TYR A 127 11.55 0.10 14.52
N GLY A 128 10.47 -0.27 13.82
CA GLY A 128 9.10 0.17 14.11
C GLY A 128 8.69 1.37 13.27
N LEU A 129 7.83 1.15 12.27
CA LEU A 129 7.35 2.22 11.38
C LEU A 129 6.64 3.32 12.16
N GLY A 130 5.87 2.94 13.19
CA GLY A 130 5.15 3.91 14.03
C GLY A 130 6.08 4.74 14.90
N MET A 131 7.13 4.15 15.47
CA MET A 131 8.15 4.89 16.23
C MET A 131 8.92 5.89 15.38
N LEU A 132 9.00 5.64 14.07
CA LEU A 132 9.70 6.45 13.08
C LEU A 132 8.78 7.42 12.33
N ALA A 133 7.54 7.58 12.79
CA ALA A 133 6.58 8.46 12.14
C ALA A 133 7.04 9.92 12.16
N ASN A 134 6.90 10.60 11.02
CA ASN A 134 7.22 12.01 10.88
C ASN A 134 6.09 12.88 11.45
N ALA A 135 6.45 14.10 11.86
CA ALA A 135 5.47 15.15 12.11
C ALA A 135 5.11 15.81 10.77
N LEU A 136 3.88 15.59 10.31
CA LEU A 136 3.43 16.06 9.00
C LEU A 136 3.05 17.55 9.04
N GLU A 137 3.52 18.31 8.06
CA GLU A 137 3.34 19.76 7.98
C GLU A 137 2.21 20.19 7.03
N LEU A 138 1.41 21.16 7.47
CA LEU A 138 0.25 21.66 6.72
C LEU A 138 0.68 22.45 5.49
N GLY A 139 0.14 22.09 4.33
CA GLY A 139 0.47 22.72 3.04
C GLY A 139 1.77 22.21 2.41
N CYS A 140 2.51 21.34 3.09
CA CYS A 140 3.71 20.67 2.57
C CYS A 140 3.46 19.18 2.35
N ASP A 141 3.28 18.41 3.42
CA ASP A 141 3.05 16.96 3.34
C ASP A 141 1.59 16.63 3.02
N CYS A 142 0.67 17.46 3.55
CA CYS A 142 -0.77 17.34 3.35
C CYS A 142 -1.37 18.67 2.91
N LEU A 143 -2.08 18.67 1.79
CA LEU A 143 -2.65 19.85 1.14
C LEU A 143 -4.18 19.83 1.16
N GLY A 144 -4.80 20.96 1.49
CA GLY A 144 -6.25 21.12 1.53
C GLY A 144 -6.78 21.30 2.95
N ASN A 145 -7.97 20.77 3.24
CA ASN A 145 -8.57 20.82 4.56
C ASN A 145 -8.19 19.56 5.36
N ILE A 146 -7.17 19.71 6.22
CA ILE A 146 -6.50 18.57 6.87
C ILE A 146 -6.96 18.40 8.32
N ARG A 147 -7.27 17.16 8.69
CA ARG A 147 -7.39 16.72 10.07
C ARG A 147 -6.19 15.88 10.46
N TYR A 148 -5.39 16.37 11.40
CA TYR A 148 -4.29 15.61 11.99
C TYR A 148 -4.71 14.79 13.21
N PHE A 149 -3.98 13.72 13.50
CA PHE A 149 -4.06 13.01 14.78
C PHE A 149 -2.66 12.94 15.40
N ASP A 150 -2.55 13.50 16.60
CA ASP A 150 -1.38 13.34 17.46
C ASP A 150 -1.43 11.96 18.12
N VAL A 151 -0.28 11.31 18.24
CA VAL A 151 -0.19 9.98 18.83
C VAL A 151 0.73 10.02 20.07
N PRO A 152 0.24 9.61 21.25
CA PRO A 152 1.11 9.45 22.41
C PRO A 152 2.04 8.24 22.23
N GLY A 153 3.30 8.39 22.60
CA GLY A 153 4.33 7.35 22.57
C GLY A 153 5.16 7.34 23.85
N ALA A 154 6.09 6.40 23.93
CA ALA A 154 7.08 6.31 25.00
C ALA A 154 8.48 6.13 24.40
N ASP A 155 9.47 6.87 24.91
CA ASP A 155 10.85 6.75 24.45
C ASP A 155 11.54 5.50 25.03
N SER A 156 12.82 5.31 24.73
CA SER A 156 13.60 4.15 25.21
C SER A 156 13.85 4.15 26.73
N LYS A 157 13.57 5.26 27.44
CA LYS A 157 13.59 5.35 28.90
C LYS A 157 12.20 5.14 29.52
N GLY A 158 11.16 5.02 28.69
CA GLY A 158 9.77 4.95 29.13
C GLY A 158 9.13 6.32 29.39
N GLU A 159 9.80 7.41 29.03
CA GLU A 159 9.25 8.76 29.18
C GLU A 159 8.19 9.02 28.10
N PRO A 160 7.01 9.57 28.45
CA PRO A 160 5.96 9.83 27.50
C PRO A 160 6.32 11.01 26.60
N PHE A 161 6.01 10.89 25.31
CA PHE A 161 6.08 11.99 24.36
C PHE A 161 4.87 11.96 23.40
N VAL A 162 4.70 13.02 22.63
CA VAL A 162 3.63 13.12 21.62
C VAL A 162 4.27 13.21 20.24
N MET A 163 3.92 12.27 19.36
CA MET A 163 4.17 12.37 17.93
C MET A 163 3.13 13.34 17.35
N GLN A 164 3.53 14.60 17.19
CA GLN A 164 2.68 15.65 16.65
C GLN A 164 2.37 15.37 15.18
N ASN A 165 1.11 15.58 14.78
CA ASN A 165 0.66 15.42 13.40
C ASN A 165 1.05 14.08 12.75
N ALA A 166 1.13 13.00 13.53
CA ALA A 166 1.65 11.71 13.07
C ALA A 166 0.78 11.10 11.96
N ILE A 167 -0.54 11.33 12.01
CA ILE A 167 -1.48 10.89 10.98
C ILE A 167 -2.14 12.11 10.37
N CYS A 168 -2.26 12.12 9.05
CA CYS A 168 -3.00 13.10 8.29
C CYS A 168 -4.25 12.44 7.69
N MET A 169 -5.39 13.13 7.76
CA MET A 169 -6.63 12.71 7.12
C MET A 169 -7.27 13.88 6.38
N HIS A 170 -7.67 13.66 5.14
CA HIS A 170 -8.41 14.62 4.32
C HIS A 170 -9.20 13.90 3.24
N GLU A 171 -10.13 14.59 2.57
CA GLU A 171 -10.73 14.07 1.35
C GLU A 171 -10.20 14.83 0.14
N GLU A 172 -10.09 14.16 -0.99
CA GLU A 172 -9.67 14.78 -2.24
C GLU A 172 -10.57 14.36 -3.40
N ASP A 173 -10.66 15.22 -4.39
CA ASP A 173 -11.28 14.90 -5.67
C ASP A 173 -10.50 13.80 -6.37
N TYR A 174 -11.23 12.85 -6.96
CA TYR A 174 -10.65 11.74 -7.73
C TYR A 174 -11.31 11.63 -9.11
N GLY A 175 -11.50 12.76 -9.78
CA GLY A 175 -12.01 12.79 -11.15
C GLY A 175 -13.44 12.28 -11.28
N ILE A 176 -13.68 11.37 -12.22
CA ILE A 176 -15.02 10.87 -12.57
C ILE A 176 -15.33 9.58 -11.81
N ALA A 177 -16.45 9.54 -11.09
CA ALA A 177 -16.98 8.33 -10.48
C ALA A 177 -17.69 7.46 -11.52
N TRP A 178 -18.62 8.06 -12.28
CA TRP A 178 -19.29 7.44 -13.42
C TRP A 178 -19.82 8.50 -14.38
N LYS A 179 -19.98 8.12 -15.63
CA LYS A 179 -20.45 9.01 -16.71
C LYS A 179 -21.15 8.19 -17.78
N HIS A 180 -22.25 8.70 -18.31
CA HIS A 180 -22.93 8.09 -19.46
C HIS A 180 -23.58 9.14 -20.35
N TYR A 181 -23.64 8.84 -21.64
CA TYR A 181 -24.42 9.58 -22.62
C TYR A 181 -25.26 8.59 -23.44
N GLU A 182 -26.58 8.65 -23.28
CA GLU A 182 -27.53 7.87 -24.08
C GLU A 182 -27.97 8.72 -25.27
N PHE A 183 -27.36 8.46 -26.42
CA PHE A 183 -27.57 9.27 -27.63
C PHE A 183 -28.99 9.18 -28.17
N ARG A 184 -29.75 8.11 -27.86
CA ARG A 184 -31.10 7.91 -28.42
C ARG A 184 -32.13 8.87 -27.83
N ASN A 185 -31.95 9.28 -26.58
CA ASN A 185 -32.85 10.20 -25.89
C ASN A 185 -32.14 11.47 -25.37
N GLY A 186 -30.84 11.61 -25.66
CA GLY A 186 -30.04 12.75 -25.26
C GLY A 186 -29.77 12.85 -23.76
N LEU A 187 -29.96 11.78 -22.97
CA LEU A 187 -29.66 11.79 -21.54
C LEU A 187 -28.15 11.82 -21.32
N PHE A 188 -27.67 12.84 -20.62
CA PHE A 188 -26.27 13.01 -20.26
C PHE A 188 -26.10 13.14 -18.75
N GLU A 189 -25.33 12.22 -18.16
CA GLU A 189 -25.10 12.15 -16.73
C GLU A 189 -23.61 12.00 -16.41
N VAL A 190 -23.16 12.68 -15.35
CA VAL A 190 -21.80 12.58 -14.81
C VAL A 190 -21.80 12.77 -13.30
N ARG A 191 -20.98 11.99 -12.59
CA ARG A 191 -20.68 12.18 -11.17
C ARG A 191 -19.18 12.26 -10.96
N ARG A 192 -18.76 13.19 -10.11
CA ARG A 192 -17.38 13.27 -9.65
C ARG A 192 -17.15 12.29 -8.52
N SER A 193 -15.94 11.73 -8.46
CA SER A 193 -15.50 10.88 -7.36
C SER A 193 -14.74 11.70 -6.35
N ARG A 194 -14.84 11.31 -5.09
CA ARG A 194 -13.93 11.69 -4.01
C ARG A 194 -13.39 10.45 -3.34
N ARG A 195 -12.22 10.58 -2.73
CA ARG A 195 -11.67 9.57 -1.82
C ARG A 195 -11.26 10.21 -0.49
N LEU A 196 -11.47 9.49 0.60
CA LEU A 196 -10.88 9.82 1.89
C LEU A 196 -9.47 9.25 1.93
N VAL A 197 -8.50 10.09 2.30
CA VAL A 197 -7.10 9.76 2.48
C VAL A 197 -6.81 9.69 3.98
N ILE A 198 -6.22 8.58 4.44
CA ILE A 198 -5.66 8.45 5.79
C ILE A 198 -4.21 7.99 5.65
N SER A 199 -3.25 8.82 6.09
CA SER A 199 -1.84 8.57 5.84
C SER A 199 -0.92 8.89 7.01
N PHE A 200 0.26 8.27 6.98
CA PHE A 200 1.43 8.69 7.74
C PHE A 200 2.70 8.49 6.91
N PHE A 201 3.78 9.18 7.26
CA PHE A 201 5.13 8.94 6.72
C PHE A 201 6.07 8.45 7.82
N ALA A 202 7.02 7.60 7.45
CA ALA A 202 8.10 7.15 8.32
C ALA A 202 9.46 7.26 7.62
N THR A 203 10.48 7.72 8.35
CA THR A 203 11.87 7.78 7.86
C THR A 203 12.69 6.66 8.49
N VAL A 204 13.20 5.74 7.67
CA VAL A 204 14.01 4.61 8.12
C VAL A 204 15.43 4.75 7.56
N GLY A 205 16.33 5.30 8.37
CA GLY A 205 17.69 5.57 7.96
C GLY A 205 17.73 6.53 6.78
N ASN A 206 17.97 6.00 5.58
CA ASN A 206 18.08 6.77 4.34
C ASN A 206 16.80 6.85 3.52
N TYR A 207 15.80 5.98 3.77
CA TYR A 207 14.54 5.97 3.01
C TYR A 207 13.39 6.64 3.76
N ASP A 208 12.41 7.11 3.00
CA ASP A 208 11.16 7.66 3.49
C ASP A 208 9.99 6.91 2.85
N TYR A 209 9.04 6.47 3.68
CA TYR A 209 7.89 5.68 3.26
C TYR A 209 6.58 6.35 3.68
N GLY A 210 5.73 6.65 2.71
CA GLY A 210 4.38 7.13 2.95
C GLY A 210 3.36 6.01 2.80
N PHE A 211 2.54 5.75 3.80
CA PHE A 211 1.49 4.72 3.76
C PHE A 211 0.12 5.39 3.72
N TYR A 212 -0.60 5.21 2.62
CA TYR A 212 -1.85 5.89 2.33
C TYR A 212 -3.00 4.89 2.17
N TRP A 213 -3.91 4.89 3.13
CA TRP A 213 -5.20 4.22 2.96
C TRP A 213 -6.18 5.16 2.27
N TYR A 214 -6.85 4.65 1.23
CA TYR A 214 -7.91 5.36 0.53
C TYR A 214 -9.23 4.62 0.63
N LEU A 215 -10.30 5.35 0.95
CA LEU A 215 -11.68 4.87 0.89
C LEU A 215 -12.43 5.66 -0.18
N TYR A 216 -13.07 4.96 -1.11
CA TYR A 216 -13.76 5.56 -2.26
C TYR A 216 -15.28 5.52 -2.07
N GLN A 217 -16.00 6.46 -2.70
CA GLN A 217 -17.47 6.49 -2.65
C GLN A 217 -18.13 5.26 -3.29
N ASP A 218 -17.44 4.56 -4.21
CA ASP A 218 -17.92 3.32 -4.85
C ASP A 218 -17.74 2.06 -3.97
N GLY A 219 -17.22 2.22 -2.74
CA GLY A 219 -16.97 1.12 -1.81
C GLY A 219 -15.59 0.48 -1.97
N THR A 220 -14.73 0.98 -2.86
CA THR A 220 -13.33 0.51 -2.99
C THR A 220 -12.49 0.92 -1.77
N VAL A 221 -11.60 0.02 -1.35
CA VAL A 221 -10.53 0.28 -0.37
C VAL A 221 -9.19 0.13 -1.09
N GLN A 222 -8.25 1.03 -0.85
CA GLN A 222 -6.90 0.95 -1.41
C GLN A 222 -5.86 1.19 -0.32
N LEU A 223 -4.72 0.51 -0.44
CA LEU A 223 -3.48 0.95 0.17
C LEU A 223 -2.50 1.32 -0.94
N GLU A 224 -1.88 2.49 -0.82
CA GLU A 224 -0.76 2.92 -1.64
C GLU A 224 0.42 3.23 -0.72
N THR A 225 1.57 2.68 -1.06
CA THR A 225 2.85 2.96 -0.42
C THR A 225 3.69 3.78 -1.38
N LYS A 226 4.23 4.89 -0.86
CA LYS A 226 5.10 5.82 -1.57
C LYS A 226 6.52 5.63 -1.05
N LEU A 227 7.46 5.31 -1.91
CA LEU A 227 8.87 5.13 -1.58
C LEU A 227 9.65 6.33 -2.11
N THR A 228 10.37 7.03 -1.24
CA THR A 228 11.25 8.16 -1.59
C THR A 228 12.44 8.20 -0.62
N GLY A 229 13.11 9.33 -0.49
CA GLY A 229 14.32 9.47 0.31
C GLY A 229 15.58 9.27 -0.52
N ILE A 230 16.66 8.87 0.13
CA ILE A 230 17.99 8.72 -0.46
C ILE A 230 18.29 7.24 -0.62
N ILE A 231 18.77 6.82 -1.79
CA ILE A 231 19.22 5.44 -2.00
C ILE A 231 20.44 5.11 -1.13
N GLN A 232 20.59 3.83 -0.75
CA GLN A 232 21.87 3.34 -0.26
C GLN A 232 22.92 3.42 -1.37
N THR A 233 24.13 3.85 -1.02
CA THR A 233 25.21 4.10 -1.98
C THR A 233 26.40 3.18 -1.74
N ALA A 234 27.15 2.90 -2.81
CA ALA A 234 28.43 2.22 -2.80
C ALA A 234 29.46 3.05 -3.59
N ALA A 235 30.68 3.12 -3.07
CA ALA A 235 31.79 3.77 -3.77
C ALA A 235 32.25 2.92 -4.96
N VAL A 236 32.66 3.57 -6.04
CA VAL A 236 33.12 2.93 -7.29
C VAL A 236 34.41 3.58 -7.74
N ARG A 237 35.41 2.79 -8.15
CA ARG A 237 36.70 3.34 -8.61
C ARG A 237 36.55 4.13 -9.90
N SER A 238 37.50 5.02 -10.16
CA SER A 238 37.54 5.80 -11.40
C SER A 238 37.67 4.89 -12.61
N GLY A 239 36.83 5.11 -13.62
CA GLY A 239 36.77 4.30 -14.84
C GLY A 239 36.03 2.96 -14.70
N GLU A 240 35.52 2.62 -13.52
CA GLU A 240 34.75 1.39 -13.30
C GLU A 240 33.24 1.65 -13.23
N THR A 241 32.47 0.60 -13.49
CA THR A 241 31.01 0.57 -13.28
C THR A 241 30.66 -0.31 -12.10
N TYR A 242 29.59 0.06 -11.40
CA TYR A 242 29.07 -0.73 -10.30
C TYR A 242 28.40 -2.01 -10.82
N LYS A 243 28.82 -3.18 -10.33
CA LYS A 243 28.43 -4.47 -10.92
C LYS A 243 27.11 -5.04 -10.38
N TRP A 244 26.64 -4.53 -9.24
CA TRP A 244 25.52 -5.10 -8.47
C TRP A 244 24.28 -4.18 -8.43
N GLY A 245 24.25 -3.21 -9.34
CA GLY A 245 23.21 -2.18 -9.41
C GLY A 245 23.54 -1.15 -10.47
N GLY A 246 22.96 0.03 -10.34
CA GLY A 246 23.19 1.11 -11.31
C GLY A 246 24.15 2.17 -10.80
N MET A 247 24.82 2.83 -11.74
CA MET A 247 25.58 4.05 -11.47
C MET A 247 24.61 5.21 -11.24
N VAL A 248 24.89 6.04 -10.24
CA VAL A 248 24.06 7.23 -9.91
C VAL A 248 24.84 8.54 -10.01
N ASP A 249 26.16 8.50 -9.90
CA ASP A 249 27.05 9.62 -10.17
C ASP A 249 28.46 9.11 -10.50
N ASP A 250 29.37 10.01 -10.83
CA ASP A 250 30.80 9.71 -10.95
C ASP A 250 31.28 9.03 -9.66
N ASN A 251 31.88 7.83 -9.79
CA ASN A 251 32.41 7.05 -8.68
C ASN A 251 31.37 6.59 -7.64
N LEU A 252 30.07 6.63 -7.96
CA LEU A 252 29.01 6.29 -7.02
C LEU A 252 27.96 5.37 -7.68
N GLY A 253 27.74 4.21 -7.07
CA GLY A 253 26.71 3.25 -7.45
C GLY A 253 25.64 3.14 -6.36
N GLY A 254 24.48 2.64 -6.75
CA GLY A 254 23.43 2.21 -5.83
C GLY A 254 23.20 0.71 -5.99
N PRO A 255 23.36 -0.11 -4.95
CA PRO A 255 23.10 -1.54 -5.05
C PRO A 255 21.63 -1.83 -5.32
N THR A 256 21.38 -2.73 -6.28
CA THR A 256 20.04 -3.25 -6.56
C THR A 256 19.48 -3.86 -5.28
N HIS A 257 18.21 -3.61 -5.01
CA HIS A 257 17.53 -4.13 -3.83
C HIS A 257 16.04 -4.29 -4.13
N GLN A 258 15.33 -4.94 -3.24
CA GLN A 258 13.87 -5.06 -3.33
C GLN A 258 13.24 -4.46 -2.08
N HIS A 259 12.06 -3.85 -2.22
CA HIS A 259 11.22 -3.43 -1.11
C HIS A 259 10.00 -4.34 -1.07
N PHE A 260 9.77 -5.05 0.03
CA PHE A 260 8.60 -5.91 0.18
C PHE A 260 7.77 -5.47 1.36
N PHE A 261 6.48 -5.29 1.15
CA PHE A 261 5.51 -4.91 2.16
C PHE A 261 4.56 -6.07 2.42
N ASN A 262 4.08 -6.19 3.65
CA ASN A 262 2.99 -7.10 3.98
C ASN A 262 1.86 -6.38 4.71
N VAL A 263 0.64 -6.60 4.22
CA VAL A 263 -0.58 -6.07 4.80
C VAL A 263 -1.39 -7.20 5.39
N ARG A 264 -1.83 -7.01 6.64
CA ARG A 264 -2.71 -7.93 7.36
C ARG A 264 -4.14 -7.39 7.36
N LEU A 265 -5.05 -8.16 6.79
CA LEU A 265 -6.48 -7.85 6.72
C LEU A 265 -7.26 -8.91 7.50
N HIS A 266 -7.62 -8.58 8.74
CA HIS A 266 -8.55 -9.40 9.52
C HIS A 266 -9.96 -9.16 8.99
N MET A 267 -10.47 -10.12 8.22
CA MET A 267 -11.72 -9.96 7.47
C MET A 267 -12.93 -10.12 8.39
N ASP A 268 -13.96 -9.32 8.14
CA ASP A 268 -15.24 -9.37 8.85
C ASP A 268 -16.36 -9.00 7.89
N LEU A 269 -16.36 -9.62 6.70
CA LEU A 269 -17.26 -9.25 5.63
C LEU A 269 -18.69 -9.71 5.97
N ASP A 270 -19.63 -8.76 6.07
CA ASP A 270 -21.02 -9.00 6.49
C ASP A 270 -21.17 -9.84 7.78
N GLY A 271 -20.29 -9.62 8.77
CA GLY A 271 -20.37 -10.25 10.10
C GLY A 271 -19.51 -11.51 10.28
N GLY A 272 -18.59 -11.79 9.35
CA GLY A 272 -17.58 -12.86 9.49
C GLY A 272 -17.98 -14.18 8.83
N GLY A 273 -17.31 -15.28 9.20
CA GLY A 273 -17.47 -16.58 8.53
C GLY A 273 -17.12 -16.47 7.05
N ASN A 274 -15.93 -15.96 6.74
CA ASN A 274 -15.55 -15.65 5.37
C ASN A 274 -14.80 -16.81 4.71
N THR A 275 -14.88 -16.87 3.38
CA THR A 275 -14.17 -17.82 2.52
C THR A 275 -13.38 -17.07 1.48
N VAL A 276 -12.16 -17.52 1.19
CA VAL A 276 -11.36 -16.99 0.08
C VAL A 276 -11.41 -17.96 -1.10
N THR A 277 -11.60 -17.40 -2.30
CA THR A 277 -11.56 -18.15 -3.56
C THR A 277 -10.53 -17.52 -4.50
N GLU A 278 -9.75 -18.35 -5.18
CA GLU A 278 -8.84 -17.97 -6.25
C GLU A 278 -9.52 -18.21 -7.60
N HIS A 279 -9.34 -17.26 -8.54
CA HIS A 279 -9.97 -17.28 -9.86
C HIS A 279 -8.95 -17.00 -10.96
N ASP A 280 -9.04 -17.72 -12.07
CA ASP A 280 -8.27 -17.50 -13.30
C ASP A 280 -9.19 -17.45 -14.52
N PHE A 281 -8.82 -16.68 -15.55
CA PHE A 281 -9.46 -16.76 -16.86
C PHE A 281 -8.70 -17.73 -17.76
N VAL A 282 -9.42 -18.62 -18.45
CA VAL A 282 -8.84 -19.63 -19.35
C VAL A 282 -9.58 -19.65 -20.69
N PRO A 283 -8.89 -19.74 -21.84
CA PRO A 283 -9.57 -19.85 -23.12
C PRO A 283 -10.32 -21.17 -23.22
N ARG A 284 -11.56 -21.13 -23.74
CA ARG A 284 -12.30 -22.35 -24.07
C ARG A 284 -11.73 -22.92 -25.38
N PRO A 285 -11.46 -24.24 -25.49
CA PRO A 285 -11.06 -24.85 -26.76
C PRO A 285 -12.07 -24.58 -27.88
N TRP A 286 -11.64 -24.70 -29.15
CA TRP A 286 -12.56 -24.69 -30.30
C TRP A 286 -13.55 -25.85 -30.21
N GLY A 287 -14.83 -25.61 -30.57
CA GLY A 287 -15.87 -26.63 -30.52
C GLY A 287 -17.26 -26.05 -30.77
N ASP A 288 -18.30 -26.87 -30.63
CA ASP A 288 -19.69 -26.46 -30.84
C ASP A 288 -20.14 -25.35 -29.87
N ASP A 289 -19.55 -25.31 -28.68
CA ASP A 289 -19.76 -24.31 -27.63
C ASP A 289 -18.79 -23.11 -27.72
N ASN A 290 -17.87 -23.13 -28.69
CA ASN A 290 -16.97 -22.02 -29.03
C ASN A 290 -16.63 -22.03 -30.54
N PRO A 291 -17.62 -21.92 -31.45
CA PRO A 291 -17.41 -22.10 -32.88
C PRO A 291 -16.59 -20.98 -33.52
N HIS A 292 -16.38 -19.88 -32.80
CA HIS A 292 -15.66 -18.70 -33.27
C HIS A 292 -14.39 -18.41 -32.44
N GLY A 293 -14.00 -19.30 -31.51
CA GLY A 293 -12.74 -19.20 -30.78
C GLY A 293 -12.62 -18.03 -29.81
N ASN A 294 -13.70 -17.32 -29.51
CA ASN A 294 -13.70 -16.10 -28.70
C ASN A 294 -14.20 -16.30 -27.26
N VAL A 295 -14.68 -17.50 -26.91
CA VAL A 295 -15.19 -17.82 -25.56
C VAL A 295 -14.03 -18.13 -24.62
N PHE A 296 -14.13 -17.67 -23.39
CA PHE A 296 -13.25 -18.01 -22.28
C PHE A 296 -14.08 -18.29 -21.03
N ASP A 297 -13.52 -19.08 -20.12
CA ASP A 297 -14.14 -19.47 -18.87
C ASP A 297 -13.42 -18.85 -17.68
N THR A 298 -14.08 -18.86 -16.52
CA THR A 298 -13.45 -18.57 -15.24
C THR A 298 -13.34 -19.88 -14.46
N THR A 299 -12.14 -20.23 -14.04
CA THR A 299 -11.94 -21.31 -13.06
C THR A 299 -12.00 -20.72 -11.65
N THR A 300 -12.53 -21.49 -10.69
CA THR A 300 -12.61 -21.09 -9.29
C THR A 300 -12.08 -22.21 -8.42
N ARG A 301 -11.20 -21.86 -7.48
CA ARG A 301 -10.67 -22.74 -6.44
C ARG A 301 -10.96 -22.15 -5.07
N ILE A 302 -11.65 -22.92 -4.21
CA ILE A 302 -11.85 -22.56 -2.81
C ILE A 302 -10.54 -22.80 -2.05
N LEU A 303 -10.11 -21.84 -1.25
CA LEU A 303 -9.00 -22.00 -0.32
C LEU A 303 -9.58 -22.47 1.01
N SER A 304 -9.52 -23.78 1.28
CA SER A 304 -10.12 -24.38 2.48
C SER A 304 -9.12 -24.61 3.62
N ARG A 305 -7.83 -24.62 3.31
CA ARG A 305 -6.74 -24.93 4.23
C ARG A 305 -5.57 -23.95 4.09
N GLU A 306 -4.94 -23.61 5.20
CA GLU A 306 -3.86 -22.61 5.24
C GLU A 306 -2.65 -23.00 4.38
N HIS A 307 -2.28 -24.29 4.37
CA HIS A 307 -1.12 -24.78 3.62
C HIS A 307 -1.26 -24.50 2.12
N ASP A 308 -2.48 -24.62 1.58
CA ASP A 308 -2.76 -24.51 0.14
C ASP A 308 -3.23 -23.11 -0.28
N ALA A 309 -3.28 -22.17 0.67
CA ALA A 309 -3.76 -20.81 0.46
C ALA A 309 -2.67 -19.85 -0.03
N ALA A 310 -1.40 -20.20 0.18
CA ALA A 310 -0.27 -19.36 -0.21
C ALA A 310 -0.10 -19.34 -1.74
N ALA A 311 -0.35 -18.20 -2.37
CA ALA A 311 -0.54 -18.12 -3.82
C ALA A 311 0.19 -16.95 -4.49
N ILE A 312 0.48 -17.13 -5.77
CA ILE A 312 1.21 -16.19 -6.63
C ILE A 312 0.23 -15.62 -7.66
N ALA A 313 0.26 -14.30 -7.84
CA ALA A 313 -0.49 -13.60 -8.87
C ALA A 313 0.01 -13.96 -10.27
N ASN A 314 -0.91 -14.02 -11.22
CA ASN A 314 -0.61 -14.33 -12.61
C ASN A 314 -1.25 -13.28 -13.51
N GLY A 315 -0.42 -12.35 -13.99
CA GLY A 315 -0.86 -11.30 -14.90
C GLY A 315 -1.36 -11.80 -16.25
N GLN A 316 -0.91 -12.99 -16.69
CA GLN A 316 -1.31 -13.59 -17.97
C GLN A 316 -2.74 -14.10 -17.94
N THR A 317 -3.17 -14.75 -16.84
CA THR A 317 -4.53 -15.25 -16.65
C THR A 317 -5.45 -14.24 -15.95
N GLY A 318 -4.90 -13.09 -15.55
CA GLY A 318 -5.62 -12.10 -14.76
C GLY A 318 -6.03 -12.62 -13.37
N ARG A 319 -5.23 -13.52 -12.76
CA ARG A 319 -5.56 -14.18 -11.49
C ARG A 319 -5.99 -13.19 -10.42
N PHE A 320 -7.05 -13.51 -9.70
CA PHE A 320 -7.53 -12.69 -8.59
C PHE A 320 -8.18 -13.52 -7.49
N TRP A 321 -8.38 -12.89 -6.32
CA TRP A 321 -9.03 -13.52 -5.18
C TRP A 321 -10.33 -12.81 -4.82
N LYS A 322 -11.33 -13.56 -4.36
CA LYS A 322 -12.52 -13.01 -3.73
C LYS A 322 -12.59 -13.48 -2.28
N ILE A 323 -12.83 -12.55 -1.37
CA ILE A 323 -13.25 -12.82 -0.01
C ILE A 323 -14.77 -12.70 0.01
N SER A 324 -15.48 -13.77 0.37
CA SER A 324 -16.95 -13.80 0.36
C SER A 324 -17.51 -14.25 1.69
N ASN A 325 -18.73 -13.84 2.01
CA ASN A 325 -19.51 -14.41 3.11
C ASN A 325 -20.56 -15.39 2.53
N PRO A 326 -20.36 -16.71 2.62
CA PRO A 326 -21.29 -17.71 2.09
C PRO A 326 -22.59 -17.83 2.91
N ASN A 327 -22.67 -17.19 4.08
CA ASN A 327 -23.85 -17.24 4.94
C ASN A 327 -24.89 -16.18 4.58
N GLU A 328 -24.55 -15.26 3.67
CA GLU A 328 -25.39 -14.19 3.19
C GLU A 328 -25.65 -14.34 1.69
N THR A 329 -26.80 -13.85 1.24
CA THR A 329 -27.18 -13.89 -0.18
C THR A 329 -27.41 -12.47 -0.68
N ASN A 330 -26.71 -12.11 -1.76
CA ASN A 330 -26.86 -10.81 -2.41
C ASN A 330 -28.12 -10.75 -3.30
N SER A 331 -28.35 -9.58 -3.90
CA SER A 331 -29.55 -9.30 -4.72
C SER A 331 -29.74 -10.21 -5.95
N VAL A 332 -28.70 -10.97 -6.34
CA VAL A 332 -28.72 -11.86 -7.52
C VAL A 332 -28.47 -13.33 -7.16
N GLY A 333 -28.60 -13.69 -5.88
CA GLY A 333 -28.53 -15.09 -5.43
C GLY A 333 -27.12 -15.63 -5.17
N ASN A 334 -26.08 -14.78 -5.19
CA ASN A 334 -24.69 -15.17 -4.91
C ASN A 334 -24.25 -14.68 -3.52
N ALA A 335 -23.14 -15.22 -3.00
CA ALA A 335 -22.51 -14.67 -1.79
C ALA A 335 -21.98 -13.24 -2.04
N PRO A 336 -22.21 -12.27 -1.13
CA PRO A 336 -21.56 -10.98 -1.19
C PRO A 336 -20.04 -11.12 -1.00
N ALA A 337 -19.27 -10.36 -1.76
CA ALA A 337 -17.82 -10.50 -1.79
C ALA A 337 -17.06 -9.20 -2.05
N TYR A 338 -15.80 -9.19 -1.66
CA TYR A 338 -14.80 -8.23 -2.09
C TYR A 338 -13.70 -8.93 -2.89
N LYS A 339 -13.35 -8.38 -4.05
CA LYS A 339 -12.24 -8.81 -4.89
C LYS A 339 -10.96 -8.16 -4.39
N LEU A 340 -9.97 -8.96 -4.00
CA LEU A 340 -8.59 -8.51 -3.83
C LEU A 340 -7.94 -8.42 -5.21
N VAL A 341 -7.64 -7.18 -5.63
CA VAL A 341 -6.91 -6.91 -6.87
C VAL A 341 -5.43 -6.87 -6.55
N VAL A 342 -4.76 -7.97 -6.88
CA VAL A 342 -3.31 -8.07 -6.75
C VAL A 342 -2.68 -7.63 -8.07
N ASN A 343 -1.96 -6.52 -8.02
CA ASN A 343 -1.10 -6.14 -9.14
C ASN A 343 0.09 -7.12 -9.19
N PRO A 344 0.41 -7.72 -10.35
CA PRO A 344 1.57 -8.58 -10.47
C PRO A 344 2.85 -7.79 -10.12
N SER A 345 3.36 -8.01 -8.92
CA SER A 345 4.59 -7.39 -8.42
C SER A 345 5.71 -8.42 -8.33
N PRO A 346 6.99 -8.00 -8.30
CA PRO A 346 8.09 -8.90 -7.96
C PRO A 346 7.84 -9.61 -6.62
N LEU A 347 8.35 -10.83 -6.52
CA LEU A 347 8.50 -11.58 -5.28
C LEU A 347 9.98 -11.66 -4.92
N MET A 348 10.28 -12.14 -3.71
CA MET A 348 11.65 -12.26 -3.22
C MET A 348 12.52 -13.11 -4.15
N LEU A 349 13.56 -12.47 -4.72
CA LEU A 349 14.52 -13.11 -5.62
C LEU A 349 15.65 -13.82 -4.88
N ALA A 350 15.84 -13.53 -3.59
CA ALA A 350 16.82 -14.21 -2.77
C ALA A 350 16.62 -15.74 -2.84
N GLN A 351 17.71 -16.47 -2.95
CA GLN A 351 17.70 -17.92 -3.19
C GLN A 351 17.05 -18.67 -2.03
N GLU A 352 16.40 -19.79 -2.35
CA GLU A 352 15.91 -20.75 -1.35
C GLU A 352 17.05 -21.14 -0.42
N GLY A 353 16.78 -21.23 0.88
CA GLY A 353 17.81 -21.52 1.89
C GLY A 353 18.61 -20.32 2.42
N SER A 354 18.58 -19.16 1.74
CA SER A 354 19.25 -17.93 2.23
C SER A 354 18.63 -17.38 3.52
N TYR A 355 19.43 -16.72 4.36
CA TYR A 355 18.96 -16.15 5.64
C TYR A 355 17.82 -15.16 5.44
N VAL A 356 17.96 -14.24 4.49
CA VAL A 356 16.92 -13.23 4.23
C VAL A 356 15.61 -13.85 3.75
N ARG A 357 15.66 -14.91 2.93
CA ARG A 357 14.45 -15.63 2.50
C ARG A 357 13.78 -16.40 3.63
N LYS A 358 14.56 -17.01 4.52
CA LYS A 358 14.03 -17.67 5.72
C LYS A 358 13.36 -16.68 6.68
N ARG A 359 13.89 -15.47 6.82
CA ARG A 359 13.33 -14.41 7.69
C ARG A 359 12.14 -13.70 7.04
N GLY A 360 12.22 -13.42 5.74
CA GLY A 360 11.22 -12.69 4.95
C GLY A 360 10.29 -13.60 4.16
N GLY A 361 9.95 -14.77 4.69
CA GLY A 361 9.19 -15.79 3.96
C GLY A 361 7.82 -15.32 3.44
N PHE A 362 7.21 -14.32 4.09
CA PHE A 362 5.99 -13.67 3.63
C PHE A 362 6.08 -13.11 2.20
N ALA A 363 7.26 -12.68 1.77
CA ALA A 363 7.51 -12.07 0.46
C ALA A 363 7.71 -13.08 -0.68
N THR A 364 7.57 -14.39 -0.40
CA THR A 364 7.72 -15.45 -1.41
C THR A 364 6.42 -15.78 -2.15
N LYS A 365 5.29 -15.24 -1.69
CA LYS A 365 3.95 -15.37 -2.29
C LYS A 365 3.21 -14.04 -2.16
N HIS A 366 2.28 -13.74 -3.07
CA HIS A 366 1.51 -12.50 -3.03
C HIS A 366 0.37 -12.57 -2.03
N VAL A 367 -0.26 -13.73 -1.87
CA VAL A 367 -1.41 -13.92 -0.98
C VAL A 367 -1.14 -15.07 -0.04
N TRP A 368 -1.48 -14.87 1.23
CA TRP A 368 -1.59 -15.91 2.24
C TRP A 368 -2.94 -15.77 2.94
N VAL A 369 -3.52 -16.87 3.39
CA VAL A 369 -4.74 -16.85 4.21
C VAL A 369 -4.50 -17.74 5.41
N THR A 370 -4.75 -17.20 6.59
CA THR A 370 -4.66 -17.93 7.85
C THR A 370 -5.99 -17.87 8.60
N ALA A 371 -6.26 -18.87 9.44
CA ALA A 371 -7.30 -18.73 10.44
C ALA A 371 -6.86 -17.66 11.45
N PHE A 372 -7.81 -16.88 11.96
CA PHE A 372 -7.49 -15.85 12.95
C PHE A 372 -6.93 -16.48 14.24
N ASP A 373 -5.85 -15.90 14.73
CA ASP A 373 -5.26 -16.15 16.04
C ASP A 373 -4.77 -14.80 16.59
N PRO A 374 -5.21 -14.39 17.80
CA PRO A 374 -4.81 -13.11 18.37
C PRO A 374 -3.29 -12.99 18.65
N ALA A 375 -2.56 -14.11 18.70
CA ALA A 375 -1.10 -14.11 18.81
C ALA A 375 -0.40 -13.92 17.44
N GLU A 376 -1.08 -14.13 16.32
CA GLU A 376 -0.50 -14.04 14.97
C GLU A 376 -0.68 -12.62 14.39
N LYS A 377 0.27 -11.75 14.74
CA LYS A 377 0.21 -10.32 14.44
C LYS A 377 1.06 -9.90 13.24
N TYR A 378 2.26 -10.47 13.10
CA TYR A 378 3.26 -9.94 12.17
C TYR A 378 3.76 -11.00 11.19
N ALA A 379 3.94 -10.59 9.94
CA ALA A 379 4.28 -11.47 8.83
C ALA A 379 5.66 -12.15 8.93
N SER A 380 6.57 -11.56 9.71
CA SER A 380 7.93 -12.05 10.00
C SER A 380 8.11 -12.60 11.43
N GLY A 381 7.02 -12.64 12.23
CA GLY A 381 7.08 -12.99 13.64
C GLY A 381 7.29 -11.79 14.58
N ASP A 382 7.28 -12.06 15.88
CA ASP A 382 7.34 -11.01 16.91
C ASP A 382 8.71 -10.34 17.00
N TYR A 383 9.80 -11.09 16.76
CA TYR A 383 11.17 -10.63 16.97
C TYR A 383 12.07 -10.97 15.77
N PRO A 384 11.95 -10.25 14.63
CA PRO A 384 12.72 -10.59 13.43
C PRO A 384 14.20 -10.18 13.51
N ASN A 385 14.57 -9.23 14.37
CA ASN A 385 15.95 -8.79 14.55
C ASN A 385 16.86 -9.97 14.91
N VAL A 386 17.92 -10.19 14.11
CA VAL A 386 18.87 -11.32 14.20
C VAL A 386 18.24 -12.73 14.32
N HIS A 387 16.96 -12.89 13.95
CA HIS A 387 16.28 -14.18 14.00
C HIS A 387 16.82 -15.14 12.93
N ALA A 388 16.93 -16.43 13.25
CA ALA A 388 17.46 -17.47 12.34
C ALA A 388 16.56 -17.71 11.10
N GLY A 389 15.31 -17.25 11.15
CA GLY A 389 14.27 -17.40 10.13
C GLY A 389 13.27 -18.52 10.43
N GLY A 390 12.22 -18.61 9.63
CA GLY A 390 11.16 -19.63 9.77
C GLY A 390 10.01 -19.26 10.72
N ASP A 391 9.94 -18.02 11.21
CA ASP A 391 8.79 -17.49 11.96
C ASP A 391 7.83 -16.73 11.03
N GLY A 392 6.73 -16.21 11.57
CA GLY A 392 5.74 -15.44 10.83
C GLY A 392 4.87 -16.31 9.92
N LEU A 393 4.54 -15.78 8.75
CA LEU A 393 3.57 -16.38 7.82
C LEU A 393 3.86 -17.85 7.44
N PRO A 394 5.11 -18.25 7.10
CA PRO A 394 5.41 -19.65 6.84
C PRO A 394 5.05 -20.57 8.02
N ARG A 395 5.27 -20.13 9.26
CA ARG A 395 4.93 -20.90 10.46
C ARG A 395 3.43 -20.91 10.72
N TYR A 396 2.75 -19.78 10.53
CA TYR A 396 1.29 -19.70 10.71
C TYR A 396 0.58 -20.61 9.72
N ALA A 397 0.94 -20.54 8.43
CA ALA A 397 0.34 -21.34 7.38
C ALA A 397 0.60 -22.85 7.55
N ALA A 398 1.73 -23.24 8.15
CA ALA A 398 2.05 -24.64 8.43
C ALA A 398 1.13 -25.29 9.49
N LYS A 399 0.30 -24.52 10.21
CA LYS A 399 -0.71 -25.06 11.13
C LYS A 399 -1.88 -25.76 10.41
N ASP A 400 -2.05 -25.49 9.11
CA ASP A 400 -3.03 -26.13 8.23
C ASP A 400 -4.48 -26.13 8.74
N ARG A 401 -4.88 -25.04 9.40
CA ARG A 401 -6.23 -24.88 9.95
C ARG A 401 -7.26 -24.72 8.83
N ASN A 402 -8.53 -24.96 9.17
CA ASN A 402 -9.63 -24.65 8.27
C ASN A 402 -9.77 -23.13 8.09
N ILE A 403 -9.91 -22.68 6.84
CA ILE A 403 -10.12 -21.27 6.45
C ILE A 403 -11.32 -21.07 5.52
N GLU A 404 -12.13 -22.11 5.31
CA GLU A 404 -13.42 -22.00 4.64
C GLU A 404 -14.53 -21.71 5.65
N ASN A 405 -15.34 -20.69 5.38
CA ASN A 405 -16.41 -20.21 6.26
C ASN A 405 -15.94 -20.03 7.70
N ALA A 406 -14.84 -19.29 7.87
CA ALA A 406 -14.14 -19.15 9.15
C ALA A 406 -13.81 -17.69 9.47
N ASP A 407 -13.35 -17.43 10.70
CA ASP A 407 -12.67 -16.17 11.02
C ASP A 407 -11.25 -16.22 10.45
N ILE A 408 -10.99 -15.38 9.46
CA ILE A 408 -9.79 -15.45 8.62
C ILE A 408 -9.03 -14.13 8.59
N VAL A 409 -7.73 -14.26 8.34
CA VAL A 409 -6.84 -13.15 8.05
C VAL A 409 -6.27 -13.36 6.65
N VAL A 410 -6.50 -12.38 5.78
CA VAL A 410 -5.84 -12.30 4.47
C VAL A 410 -4.59 -11.47 4.61
N TRP A 411 -3.47 -12.02 4.16
CA TRP A 411 -2.19 -11.34 4.17
C TRP A 411 -1.75 -11.13 2.74
N HIS A 412 -1.53 -9.87 2.37
CA HIS A 412 -1.11 -9.52 1.03
C HIS A 412 0.31 -8.98 1.04
N SER A 413 1.20 -9.65 0.32
CA SER A 413 2.55 -9.19 0.07
C SER A 413 2.66 -8.61 -1.33
N PHE A 414 3.30 -7.45 -1.43
CA PHE A 414 3.65 -6.80 -2.70
C PHE A 414 5.03 -6.18 -2.57
N GLY A 415 5.66 -5.87 -3.71
CA GLY A 415 6.99 -5.30 -3.67
C GLY A 415 7.40 -4.56 -4.93
N HIS A 416 8.60 -3.99 -4.86
CA HIS A 416 9.24 -3.24 -5.93
C HIS A 416 10.71 -3.69 -6.02
N THR A 417 11.19 -4.00 -7.22
CA THR A 417 12.62 -4.27 -7.45
C THR A 417 13.26 -2.99 -7.97
N HIS A 418 14.18 -2.43 -7.18
CA HIS A 418 14.81 -1.15 -7.45
C HIS A 418 16.22 -1.35 -8.00
N VAL A 419 16.42 -0.97 -9.26
CA VAL A 419 17.76 -0.72 -9.82
C VAL A 419 17.98 0.79 -9.78
N CYS A 420 18.90 1.24 -8.91
CA CYS A 420 19.17 2.66 -8.74
C CYS A 420 19.65 3.31 -10.05
N LYS A 421 19.20 4.53 -10.31
CA LYS A 421 19.55 5.31 -11.51
C LYS A 421 19.95 6.75 -11.14
N PRO A 422 20.58 7.52 -12.05
CA PRO A 422 20.95 8.91 -11.77
C PRO A 422 19.78 9.80 -11.34
N GLU A 423 18.58 9.55 -11.85
CA GLU A 423 17.36 10.26 -11.47
C GLU A 423 16.96 10.04 -10.01
N ASP A 424 17.49 9.00 -9.35
CA ASP A 424 17.21 8.69 -7.95
C ASP A 424 18.17 9.41 -6.98
N PHE A 425 19.15 10.15 -7.48
CA PHE A 425 20.21 10.75 -6.67
C PHE A 425 20.35 12.26 -6.95
N PRO A 426 20.50 13.11 -5.91
CA PRO A 426 20.72 12.77 -4.49
C PRO A 426 19.46 12.50 -3.65
N ILE A 427 18.28 12.66 -4.22
CA ILE A 427 16.99 12.37 -3.59
C ILE A 427 16.08 11.76 -4.64
N MET A 428 15.42 10.66 -4.30
CA MET A 428 14.66 9.85 -5.25
C MET A 428 13.24 10.40 -5.43
N PRO A 429 12.73 10.52 -6.68
CA PRO A 429 11.31 10.72 -6.94
C PRO A 429 10.46 9.59 -6.33
N VAL A 430 9.18 9.85 -6.10
CA VAL A 430 8.31 8.84 -5.48
C VAL A 430 8.07 7.67 -6.44
N GLU A 431 8.35 6.46 -5.96
CA GLU A 431 7.90 5.20 -6.54
C GLU A 431 6.67 4.67 -5.77
N TYR A 432 5.80 3.91 -6.44
CA TYR A 432 4.51 3.49 -5.89
C TYR A 432 4.35 1.97 -5.86
N ALA A 433 3.77 1.45 -4.78
CA ALA A 433 3.36 0.06 -4.65
C ALA A 433 2.07 -0.05 -3.83
N GLY A 434 1.27 -1.10 -4.00
CA GLY A 434 0.02 -1.23 -3.25
C GLY A 434 -0.98 -2.15 -3.89
N PHE A 435 -2.23 -2.06 -3.43
CA PHE A 435 -3.31 -2.95 -3.84
C PHE A 435 -4.70 -2.33 -3.65
N LEU A 436 -5.72 -2.97 -4.22
CA LEU A 436 -7.13 -2.58 -4.08
C LEU A 436 -7.96 -3.76 -3.56
N LEU A 437 -8.95 -3.47 -2.71
CA LEU A 437 -10.13 -4.32 -2.51
C LEU A 437 -11.34 -3.64 -3.14
N LYS A 438 -12.04 -4.35 -4.03
CA LYS A 438 -13.23 -3.81 -4.73
C LYS A 438 -14.47 -4.64 -4.40
N PRO A 439 -15.64 -4.03 -4.17
CA PRO A 439 -16.88 -4.78 -3.98
C PRO A 439 -17.21 -5.60 -5.25
N THR A 440 -17.62 -6.85 -5.09
CA THR A 440 -18.10 -7.71 -6.18
C THR A 440 -19.33 -8.47 -5.71
N GLY A 441 -20.52 -8.00 -6.12
CA GLY A 441 -21.78 -8.51 -5.61
C GLY A 441 -22.01 -8.23 -4.12
N PHE A 442 -21.23 -7.34 -3.50
CA PHE A 442 -21.47 -6.88 -2.14
C PHE A 442 -22.75 -6.01 -2.09
N PHE A 443 -22.79 -4.94 -2.89
CA PHE A 443 -23.97 -4.06 -3.02
C PHE A 443 -24.97 -4.60 -4.04
N ALA A 444 -26.23 -4.20 -3.92
CA ALA A 444 -27.28 -4.58 -4.85
C ALA A 444 -27.20 -3.87 -6.21
N ALA A 445 -26.57 -2.70 -6.25
CA ALA A 445 -26.37 -1.86 -7.41
C ALA A 445 -25.09 -0.99 -7.23
N ASN A 446 -24.81 -0.09 -8.17
CA ASN A 446 -23.71 0.86 -8.05
C ASN A 446 -23.80 1.68 -6.75
N ALA A 447 -22.85 1.49 -5.83
CA ALA A 447 -22.81 2.19 -4.54
C ALA A 447 -22.59 3.70 -4.67
N ALA A 448 -22.04 4.16 -5.79
CA ALA A 448 -21.84 5.56 -6.15
C ALA A 448 -23.04 6.17 -6.93
N GLY A 449 -24.15 5.43 -7.07
CA GLY A 449 -25.31 5.86 -7.85
C GLY A 449 -26.07 7.05 -7.24
N ASP A 450 -25.97 7.26 -5.93
CA ASP A 450 -26.63 8.36 -5.20
C ASP A 450 -25.73 9.57 -4.96
N ILE A 451 -24.50 9.57 -5.50
CA ILE A 451 -23.70 10.79 -5.56
C ILE A 451 -24.50 11.83 -6.35
N PRO A 452 -24.67 13.06 -5.85
CA PRO A 452 -25.38 14.11 -6.59
C PRO A 452 -24.59 14.58 -7.81
N PRO A 453 -25.26 15.01 -8.89
CA PRO A 453 -24.58 15.75 -9.96
C PRO A 453 -23.99 17.02 -9.37
N ASP A 454 -22.73 17.31 -9.66
CA ASP A 454 -22.06 18.51 -9.18
C ASP A 454 -21.23 19.17 -10.28
N ARG A 455 -21.35 20.49 -10.38
CA ARG A 455 -20.52 21.36 -11.22
C ARG A 455 -19.73 22.27 -10.32
N ASN A 456 -18.41 22.13 -10.32
CA ASN A 456 -17.56 23.06 -9.60
C ASN A 456 -17.60 24.44 -10.28
N SER A 457 -18.27 25.41 -9.63
CA SER A 457 -18.43 26.79 -10.13
C SER A 457 -17.13 27.60 -10.17
N ARG A 458 -16.06 27.11 -9.52
CA ARG A 458 -14.72 27.71 -9.57
C ARG A 458 -13.88 27.24 -10.75
N SER A 459 -14.32 26.23 -11.50
CA SER A 459 -13.64 25.79 -12.73
C SER A 459 -13.81 26.82 -13.84
N VAL A 460 -12.71 27.19 -14.50
CA VAL A 460 -12.67 28.18 -15.59
C VAL A 460 -11.97 27.60 -16.83
N LEU A 461 -12.30 28.11 -18.01
CA LEU A 461 -11.60 27.77 -19.26
C LEU A 461 -10.21 28.41 -19.27
N ALA A 462 -9.20 27.67 -19.71
CA ALA A 462 -7.81 28.14 -19.71
C ALA A 462 -7.54 29.37 -20.62
N HIS A 463 -8.44 29.65 -21.58
CA HIS A 463 -8.22 30.64 -22.64
C HIS A 463 -9.42 31.56 -22.95
N GLU A 464 -10.54 31.50 -22.21
CA GLU A 464 -11.71 32.35 -22.47
C GLU A 464 -12.18 33.09 -21.20
N SER A 465 -12.56 34.36 -21.39
CA SER A 465 -13.19 35.16 -20.35
C SER A 465 -14.67 34.80 -20.23
N ASN A 466 -15.01 34.12 -19.13
CA ASN A 466 -16.35 33.95 -18.55
C ASN A 466 -17.55 33.98 -19.52
N THR A 467 -17.84 32.84 -20.15
CA THR A 467 -19.23 32.42 -20.41
C THR A 467 -19.31 30.91 -20.32
N ALA A 468 -19.93 30.39 -19.26
CA ALA A 468 -20.28 28.99 -19.21
C ALA A 468 -21.69 28.86 -18.63
N ASP A 469 -22.68 28.86 -19.52
CA ASP A 469 -24.08 28.58 -19.21
C ASP A 469 -24.28 27.10 -18.77
N GLU A 470 -25.42 26.89 -18.12
CA GLU A 470 -26.03 25.76 -17.38
C GLU A 470 -25.40 24.35 -17.34
N SER A 471 -25.38 23.78 -16.11
CA SER A 471 -25.43 22.34 -15.70
C SER A 471 -24.40 21.33 -16.24
N CYS A 472 -23.96 20.38 -15.40
CA CYS A 472 -23.18 19.20 -15.83
C CYS A 472 -24.05 18.09 -16.44
N CYS A 473 -25.38 18.20 -16.38
CA CYS A 473 -26.34 17.21 -16.85
C CYS A 473 -27.44 17.90 -17.68
N HIS A 474 -27.80 17.34 -18.83
CA HIS A 474 -28.86 17.87 -19.68
C HIS A 474 -29.84 16.75 -20.03
N ALA A 475 -31.14 17.06 -19.95
CA ALA A 475 -32.14 16.32 -20.71
C ALA A 475 -32.13 16.90 -22.12
N GLY A 476 -31.94 16.06 -23.15
CA GLY A 476 -32.02 16.48 -24.54
C GLY A 476 -33.33 17.25 -24.78
N LYS A 477 -33.24 18.46 -25.34
CA LYS A 477 -34.40 19.11 -25.95
C LYS A 477 -34.85 18.20 -27.10
N SER A 478 -36.07 17.69 -27.00
CA SER A 478 -36.75 16.86 -28.00
C SER A 478 -36.79 17.50 -29.38
#